data_AF-M1MYE5-F1
#
_entry.id   AF-M1MYE5-F1
#
_cell.length_a   1.000
_cell.length_b   1.000
_cell.length_c   1.000
_cell.angle_alpha   90.00
_cell.angle_beta   90.00
_cell.angle_gamma   90.00
#
_symmetry.space_group_name_H-M   'P 1'
#
loop_
_entity.id
_entity.type
_entity.pdbx_description
1 polymer ?
#
loop_
_entity_poly.entity_id
_entity_poly.type
_entity_poly.pdbx_seq_one_letter_code
_entity_poly.pdbx_strand_id
1 'polypeptide(L)'
;MSDQLLILKNKYNQTLDRNKKAEEYFQEHTVEECLNKKFKSGTALDVFNEVTKELSNLIIQIESTMGNKMTHYEKINGFKL
;
A
#
# COMPACT_ATOMS: atom_id res chain seq x y z
N MET A 1 -10.41 16.15 13.01
CA MET A 1 -10.48 14.90 12.22
C MET A 1 -10.78 13.79 13.21
N SER A 2 -11.72 12.87 12.99
CA SER A 2 -11.92 11.74 13.93
C SER A 2 -10.59 11.00 14.13
N ASP A 3 -10.22 10.67 15.36
CA ASP A 3 -8.97 9.97 15.68
C ASP A 3 -8.83 8.68 14.85
N GLN A 4 -9.95 8.01 14.58
CA GLN A 4 -10.01 6.83 13.72
C GLN A 4 -9.62 7.13 12.27
N LEU A 5 -10.09 8.24 11.70
CA LEU A 5 -9.77 8.61 10.32
C LEU A 5 -8.28 8.97 10.19
N LEU A 6 -7.71 9.66 11.17
CA LEU A 6 -6.29 9.98 11.19
C LEU A 6 -5.43 8.69 11.25
N ILE A 7 -5.82 7.72 12.08
CA ILE A 7 -5.15 6.41 12.17
C ILE A 7 -5.20 5.68 10.81
N LEU A 8 -6.37 5.64 10.16
CA LEU A 8 -6.53 4.99 8.87
C LEU A 8 -5.66 5.64 7.78
N LYS A 9 -5.62 6.97 7.74
CA LYS A 9 -4.80 7.72 6.77
C LYS A 9 -3.30 7.51 7.00
N ASN A 10 -2.85 7.52 8.27
CA ASN A 10 -1.47 7.20 8.61
C ASN A 10 -1.10 5.78 8.18
N LYS A 11 -1.96 4.81 8.48
CA LYS A 11 -1.76 3.42 8.08
C LYS A 11 -1.70 3.28 6.55
N TYR A 12 -2.59 3.98 5.83
CA TYR A 12 -2.56 4.01 4.37
C TYR A 12 -1.23 4.54 3.82
N ASN A 13 -0.73 5.66 4.35
CA ASN A 13 0.56 6.22 3.92
C ASN A 13 1.72 5.24 4.16
N GLN A 14 1.74 4.56 5.31
CA GLN A 14 2.76 3.55 5.62
C GLN A 14 2.68 2.34 4.67
N THR A 15 1.47 1.83 4.40
CA THR A 15 1.27 0.73 3.47
C THR A 15 1.65 1.14 2.04
N LEU A 16 1.38 2.38 1.64
CA LEU A 16 1.74 2.91 0.33
C LEU A 16 3.26 3.02 0.16
N ASP A 17 3.99 3.45 1.19
CA ASP A 17 5.46 3.47 1.21
C ASP A 17 6.04 2.05 1.05
N ARG A 18 5.46 1.06 1.74
CA ARG A 18 5.84 -0.35 1.57
C ARG A 18 5.59 -0.85 0.15
N ASN A 19 4.51 -0.42 -0.49
CA ASN A 19 4.21 -0.78 -1.87
C ASN A 19 5.26 -0.21 -2.83
N LYS A 20 5.62 1.07 -2.66
CA LYS A 20 6.65 1.73 -3.46
C LYS A 20 8.00 1.02 -3.36
N LYS A 21 8.41 0.61 -2.16
CA LYS A 21 9.63 -0.18 -1.97
C LYS A 21 9.61 -1.54 -2.67
N ALA A 22 8.45 -2.20 -2.72
CA ALA A 22 8.29 -3.44 -3.47
C ALA A 22 8.38 -3.18 -4.99
N GLU A 23 7.82 -2.07 -5.47
CA GLU A 23 7.96 -1.64 -6.87
C GLU A 23 9.41 -1.29 -7.23
N GLU A 24 10.14 -0.57 -6.37
CA GLU A 24 11.58 -0.29 -6.53
C GLU A 24 12.38 -1.59 -6.65
N TYR A 25 12.08 -2.58 -5.80
CA TYR A 25 12.72 -3.90 -5.88
C TYR A 25 12.51 -4.54 -7.26
N PHE A 26 11.30 -4.48 -7.81
CA PHE A 26 10.99 -5.03 -9.14
C PHE A 26 11.70 -4.29 -10.28
N GLN A 27 12.06 -3.02 -10.10
CA GLN A 27 12.80 -2.26 -11.10
C GLN A 27 14.29 -2.56 -11.09
N GLU A 28 14.84 -2.92 -9.93
CA GLU A 28 16.27 -3.19 -9.74
C GLU A 28 16.66 -4.66 -9.95
N HIS A 29 15.69 -5.58 -9.96
CA HIS A 29 15.93 -7.01 -10.01
C HIS A 29 15.30 -7.66 -11.24
N THR A 30 15.84 -8.81 -11.61
CA THR A 30 15.31 -9.62 -12.71
C THR A 30 13.98 -10.28 -12.32
N VAL A 31 13.19 -10.65 -13.33
CA VAL A 31 11.93 -11.39 -13.14
C VAL A 31 12.18 -12.69 -12.36
N GLU A 32 13.28 -13.39 -12.65
CA GLU A 32 13.64 -14.63 -11.95
C GLU A 32 13.86 -14.38 -10.45
N GLU A 33 14.60 -13.33 -10.09
CA GLU A 33 14.81 -12.97 -8.69
C GLU A 33 13.50 -12.59 -7.99
N CYS A 34 12.61 -11.87 -8.67
CA CYS A 34 11.33 -11.45 -8.11
C CYS A 34 10.40 -12.63 -7.82
N LEU A 35 10.47 -13.69 -8.64
CA LEU A 35 9.64 -14.89 -8.51
C LEU A 35 10.25 -15.94 -7.57
N ASN A 36 11.58 -16.04 -7.52
CA ASN A 36 12.25 -17.18 -6.85
C ASN A 36 12.91 -16.80 -5.53
N LYS A 37 13.29 -15.53 -5.32
CA LYS A 37 13.94 -15.11 -4.08
C LYS A 37 12.92 -15.04 -2.96
N LYS A 38 13.08 -15.91 -1.97
CA LYS A 38 12.24 -15.97 -0.78
C LYS A 38 12.81 -15.08 0.33
N PHE A 39 11.94 -14.23 0.85
CA PHE A 39 12.11 -13.50 2.11
C PHE A 39 11.36 -14.23 3.22
N LYS A 40 11.45 -13.74 4.45
CA LYS A 40 10.67 -14.27 5.60
C LYS A 40 9.15 -14.29 5.33
N SER A 41 8.68 -13.40 4.46
CA SER A 41 7.26 -13.18 4.16
C SER A 41 6.81 -13.75 2.81
N GLY A 42 7.62 -14.61 2.17
CA GLY A 42 7.35 -15.11 0.81
C GLY A 42 8.23 -14.44 -0.24
N THR A 43 7.81 -14.47 -1.50
CA THR A 43 8.54 -13.82 -2.61
C THR A 43 8.25 -12.32 -2.65
N ALA A 44 9.02 -11.56 -3.44
CA ALA A 44 8.73 -10.15 -3.66
C ALA A 44 7.31 -9.95 -4.25
N LEU A 45 6.89 -10.85 -5.14
CA LEU A 45 5.54 -10.85 -5.72
C LEU A 45 4.44 -11.12 -4.68
N ASP A 46 4.66 -12.07 -3.76
CA ASP A 46 3.70 -12.35 -2.68
C ASP A 46 3.49 -11.12 -1.80
N VAL A 47 4.59 -10.49 -1.38
CA VAL A 47 4.56 -9.28 -0.54
C VAL A 47 3.83 -8.15 -1.24
N PHE A 48 4.11 -7.91 -2.53
CA PHE A 48 3.42 -6.88 -3.30
C PHE A 48 1.90 -7.12 -3.38
N ASN A 49 1.49 -8.38 -3.63
CA ASN A 49 0.09 -8.75 -3.69
C ASN A 49 -0.63 -8.55 -2.34
N GLU A 50 0.02 -8.88 -1.23
CA GLU A 50 -0.51 -8.65 0.11
C GLU A 50 -0.68 -7.15 0.41
N VAL A 51 0.35 -6.36 0.12
CA VAL A 51 0.32 -4.90 0.34
C VAL A 51 -0.75 -4.24 -0.54
N THR A 52 -0.89 -4.67 -1.80
CA THR A 52 -1.95 -4.18 -2.71
C THR A 52 -3.35 -4.48 -2.18
N LYS A 53 -3.57 -5.68 -1.62
CA LYS A 53 -4.84 -6.04 -0.97
C LYS A 53 -5.09 -5.18 0.26
N GLU A 54 -4.06 -4.95 1.09
CA GLU A 54 -4.18 -4.08 2.26
C GLU A 54 -4.55 -2.64 1.87
N LEU A 55 -3.90 -2.07 0.84
CA LEU A 55 -4.25 -0.76 0.30
C LEU A 55 -5.71 -0.70 -0.15
N SER A 56 -6.17 -1.71 -0.88
CA SER A 56 -7.56 -1.77 -1.37
C SER A 56 -8.57 -1.77 -0.21
N ASN A 57 -8.29 -2.53 0.84
CA ASN A 57 -9.13 -2.57 2.05
C ASN A 57 -9.11 -1.25 2.82
N LEU A 58 -7.95 -0.60 2.92
CA LEU A 58 -7.82 0.70 3.57
C LEU A 58 -8.57 1.79 2.81
N ILE A 59 -8.53 1.77 1.47
CA ILE A 59 -9.32 2.70 0.64
C ILE A 59 -10.81 2.55 0.97
N ILE A 60 -11.33 1.33 1.01
CA ILE A 60 -12.74 1.07 1.35
C ILE A 60 -13.09 1.63 2.73
N GLN A 61 -12.25 1.38 3.75
CA GLN A 61 -12.47 1.86 5.11
C GLN A 61 -12.41 3.38 5.22
N ILE A 62 -11.45 4.02 4.54
CA ILE A 62 -11.31 5.48 4.53
C ILE A 62 -12.49 6.12 3.81
N GLU A 63 -12.86 5.63 2.63
CA GLU A 63 -13.99 6.14 1.86
C GLU A 63 -15.30 5.99 2.64
N SER A 64 -15.50 4.86 3.33
CA SER A 64 -16.65 4.66 4.19
C SER A 64 -16.66 5.58 5.41
N THR A 65 -15.50 5.88 5.99
CA THR A 65 -15.38 6.76 7.18
C THR A 65 -15.55 8.23 6.80
N MET A 66 -15.04 8.64 5.64
CA MET A 66 -15.13 10.02 5.15
C MET A 66 -16.49 10.33 4.50
N GLY A 67 -17.21 9.31 4.02
CA GLY A 67 -18.46 9.48 3.28
C GLY A 67 -18.27 9.95 1.84
N ASN A 68 -17.03 9.98 1.34
CA ASN A 68 -16.68 10.36 -0.03
C ASN A 68 -15.54 9.49 -0.56
N LYS A 69 -15.36 9.51 -1.89
CA LYS A 69 -14.28 8.78 -2.55
C LYS A 69 -12.93 9.47 -2.32
N MET A 70 -11.88 8.67 -2.14
CA MET A 70 -10.51 9.17 -2.16
C MET A 70 -10.19 9.70 -3.55
N THR A 71 -9.52 10.84 -3.59
CA THR A 71 -9.07 11.44 -4.84
C THR A 71 -7.98 10.59 -5.49
N HIS A 72 -7.81 10.73 -6.80
CA HIS A 72 -6.72 10.09 -7.52
C HIS A 72 -5.34 10.48 -6.95
N TYR A 73 -5.19 11.74 -6.56
CA TYR A 73 -3.97 12.24 -5.92
C TYR A 73 -3.68 11.49 -4.60
N GLU A 74 -4.67 11.35 -3.72
CA GLU A 74 -4.50 10.64 -2.44
C GLU A 74 -4.18 9.15 -2.66
N LYS A 75 -4.75 8.53 -3.69
CA LYS A 75 -4.48 7.12 -4.03
C LYS A 75 -3.03 6.87 -4.48
N ILE A 76 -2.38 7.85 -5.11
CA ILE A 76 -1.01 7.73 -5.62
C ILE A 76 0.03 8.24 -4.62
N ASN A 77 -0.29 9.35 -3.95
CA ASN A 77 0.66 10.11 -3.15
C ASN A 77 0.44 9.95 -1.65
N GLY A 78 -0.68 9.36 -1.23
CA GLY A 78 -1.10 9.34 0.16
C GLY A 78 -1.72 10.68 0.59
N PHE A 79 -1.98 10.78 1.89
CA PHE A 79 -2.58 11.95 2.52
C PHE A 79 -1.51 12.91 3.04
N LYS A 80 -1.73 14.20 2.87
CA LYS A 80 -1.02 15.24 3.63
C LYS A 80 -1.68 15.35 5.00
N LEU A 81 -0.95 14.96 6.05
CA LEU A 81 -1.41 14.89 7.43
C LEU A 81 -0.69 15.92 8.30
#